data_AF-A0A970Q966-F1
#
_entry.id   AF-A0A970Q966-F1
#
_cell.length_a   1.000
_cell.length_b   1.000
_cell.length_c   1.000
_cell.angle_alpha   90.00
_cell.angle_beta   90.00
_cell.angle_gamma   90.00
#
_symmetry.space_group_name_H-M   'P 1'
#
loop_
_entity.id
_entity.type
_entity.pdbx_description
1 polymer ?
#
loop_
_entity_poly.entity_id
_entity_poly.type
_entity_poly.pdbx_seq_one_letter_code
_entity_poly.pdbx_strand_id
1 'polypeptide(L)' 'HDTDEIIGFFGSDPENPWDLGGEVEIYLEDERHTITRSAMIFVPAGMPHCPLTLKRVDRPIFHFTTVTGGKYVQKV' A
#
# COMPACT_ATOMS: atom_id res chain seq x y z
N HIS A 1 0.36 -1.32 14.33
CA HIS A 1 -0.26 -0.28 15.20
C HIS A 1 -1.70 -0.71 15.46
N ASP A 2 -2.48 0.04 16.25
CA ASP A 2 -3.83 -0.34 16.73
C ASP A 2 -4.98 0.27 15.91
N THR A 3 -4.69 0.79 14.72
CA THR A 3 -5.66 1.38 13.80
C THR A 3 -5.69 0.63 12.49
N ASP A 4 -6.85 0.56 11.85
CA ASP A 4 -6.92 0.08 10.46
C ASP A 4 -6.15 1.02 9.53
N GLU A 5 -5.41 0.43 8.59
CA GLU A 5 -4.59 1.14 7.61
C GLU A 5 -4.87 0.67 6.19
N ILE A 6 -4.81 1.61 5.24
CA ILE A 6 -4.73 1.30 3.81
C ILE A 6 -3.37 1.78 3.31
N ILE A 7 -2.59 0.87 2.72
CA ILE A 7 -1.33 1.16 2.05
C ILE A 7 -1.55 1.02 0.55
N GLY A 8 -1.27 2.06 -0.22
CA GLY A 8 -1.50 2.07 -1.66
C GLY A 8 -0.25 2.38 -2.48
N PHE A 9 -0.14 1.71 -3.61
CA PHE A 9 0.91 1.88 -4.61
C PHE A 9 0.29 2.02 -5.99
N PHE A 10 0.62 3.09 -6.72
CA PHE A 10 0.19 3.30 -8.10
C PHE A 10 1.39 3.56 -9.00
N GLY A 11 1.40 2.88 -10.15
CA GLY A 11 2.33 3.18 -11.23
C GLY A 11 2.00 4.52 -11.90
N SER A 12 3.03 5.17 -12.45
CA SER A 12 2.90 6.48 -13.10
C SER A 12 2.68 6.43 -14.62
N ASP A 13 2.30 5.29 -15.19
CA ASP A 13 2.03 5.13 -16.63
C ASP A 13 0.50 5.13 -16.87
N PRO A 14 -0.09 6.21 -17.43
CA PRO A 14 -1.51 6.29 -17.70
C PRO A 14 -2.01 5.28 -18.75
N GLU A 15 -1.14 4.85 -19.67
CA GLU A 15 -1.50 3.88 -20.71
C GLU A 15 -1.50 2.45 -20.14
N ASN A 16 -0.71 2.20 -19.09
CA ASN A 16 -0.62 0.92 -18.39
C ASN A 16 -0.84 1.06 -16.86
N PRO A 17 -2.04 1.47 -16.40
CA PRO A 17 -2.27 1.88 -15.01
C PRO A 17 -2.11 0.75 -13.99
N TRP A 18 -2.19 -0.51 -14.43
CA TRP A 18 -2.01 -1.68 -13.56
C TRP A 18 -0.55 -2.07 -13.38
N ASP A 19 0.34 -1.58 -14.22
CA ASP A 19 1.75 -1.87 -14.10
C ASP A 19 2.39 -0.88 -13.13
N LEU A 20 2.99 -1.40 -12.06
CA LEU A 20 3.56 -0.56 -11.02
C LEU A 20 4.81 0.17 -11.51
N GLY A 21 5.60 -0.47 -12.39
CA GLY A 21 6.87 0.07 -12.84
C GLY A 21 8.00 -0.04 -11.85
N GLY A 22 7.95 -1.11 -11.07
CA GLY A 22 8.94 -1.49 -10.10
C GLY A 22 8.51 -2.75 -9.39
N GLU A 23 9.21 -3.04 -8.30
CA GLU A 23 8.95 -4.18 -7.44
C GLU A 23 9.04 -3.72 -5.99
N VAL A 24 7.93 -3.86 -5.27
CA VAL A 24 7.83 -3.57 -3.86
C VAL A 24 7.63 -4.88 -3.12
N GLU A 25 8.35 -5.05 -2.02
CA GLU A 25 8.16 -6.16 -1.10
C GLU A 25 7.54 -5.64 0.19
N ILE A 26 6.54 -6.34 0.71
CA ILE A 26 5.96 -6.06 2.01
C ILE A 26 5.70 -7.36 2.75
N TYR A 27 5.99 -7.36 4.05
CA TYR A 27 5.57 -8.43 4.95
C TYR A 27 4.19 -8.11 5.54
N LEU A 28 3.30 -9.09 5.49
CA LEU A 28 2.02 -9.12 6.18
C LEU A 28 2.07 -10.33 7.11
N GLU A 29 2.19 -10.10 8.41
CA GLU A 29 2.60 -11.09 9.39
C GLU A 29 3.92 -11.77 8.98
N ASP A 30 3.92 -13.09 8.85
CA ASP A 30 5.08 -13.88 8.43
C ASP A 30 5.10 -14.12 6.90
N GLU A 31 4.12 -13.60 6.16
CA GLU A 31 4.02 -13.77 4.72
C GLU A 31 4.67 -12.60 3.96
N ARG A 32 5.56 -12.94 3.03
CA ARG A 32 6.23 -11.99 2.15
C ARG A 32 5.46 -11.86 0.85
N HIS A 33 4.97 -10.67 0.56
CA HIS A 33 4.29 -10.34 -0.69
C HIS A 33 5.18 -9.50 -1.60
N THR A 34 5.23 -9.88 -2.88
CA THR A 34 5.87 -9.10 -3.94
C THR A 34 4.79 -8.42 -4.77
N ILE A 35 4.86 -7.09 -4.85
CA ILE A 35 3.93 -6.24 -5.59
C ILE A 35 4.64 -5.68 -6.81
N THR A 36 4.15 -6.06 -7.99
CA THR A 36 4.61 -5.60 -9.31
C THR A 36 3.51 -4.88 -10.09
N ARG A 37 2.33 -4.76 -9.49
CA ARG A 37 1.14 -4.12 -10.07
C ARG A 37 0.59 -3.08 -9.11
N SER A 38 -0.05 -2.03 -9.64
CA SER A 38 -0.76 -1.06 -8.81
C SER A 38 -1.74 -1.78 -7.88
N ALA A 39 -1.68 -1.48 -6.58
CA ALA A 39 -2.38 -2.25 -5.55
C ALA A 39 -2.75 -1.37 -4.34
N MET A 40 -3.81 -1.76 -3.65
CA MET A 40 -4.14 -1.27 -2.31
C MET A 40 -4.21 -2.46 -1.37
N ILE A 41 -3.61 -2.32 -0.19
CA ILE A 41 -3.55 -3.33 0.85
C ILE A 41 -4.35 -2.79 2.02
N PHE A 42 -5.32 -3.56 2.49
CA PHE A 42 -5.99 -3.30 3.75
C PHE A 42 -5.26 -4.06 4.86
N VAL A 43 -4.83 -3.33 5.89
CA VAL A 43 -4.16 -3.88 7.06
C VAL A 43 -5.07 -3.65 8.28
N PRO A 44 -5.67 -4.72 8.83
CA PRO A 44 -6.49 -4.62 10.04
C PRO A 44 -5.69 -4.11 11.24
N ALA A 45 -6.36 -3.40 12.14
CA ALA A 45 -5.81 -2.98 13.42
C ALA A 45 -5.16 -4.16 14.17
N GLY A 46 -3.93 -3.96 14.64
CA GLY A 46 -3.17 -4.98 15.38
C GLY A 46 -2.39 -5.98 14.52
N MET A 47 -2.61 -6.03 13.21
CA MET A 47 -1.85 -6.94 12.32
C MET A 47 -0.39 -6.48 12.20
N PRO A 48 0.59 -7.34 12.54
CA PRO A 48 1.99 -7.10 12.21
C PRO A 48 2.15 -6.96 10.69
N HIS A 49 2.78 -5.90 10.25
CA HIS A 49 3.10 -5.66 8.84
C HIS A 49 4.41 -4.89 8.78
N CYS A 50 4.99 -4.82 7.58
CA CYS A 50 6.36 -4.40 7.34
C CYS A 50 7.41 -5.43 7.83
N PRO A 51 8.65 -5.41 7.30
CA PRO A 51 9.26 -4.37 6.47
C PRO A 51 8.61 -4.18 5.10
N LEU A 52 8.53 -2.92 4.65
CA LEU A 52 8.24 -2.53 3.27
C LEU A 52 9.57 -2.13 2.62
N THR A 53 9.94 -2.80 1.53
CA THR A 53 11.19 -2.57 0.82
C THR A 53 10.93 -2.31 -0.66
N LEU A 54 11.44 -1.20 -1.18
CA LEU A 54 11.51 -0.95 -2.62
C LEU A 54 12.66 -1.78 -3.20
N LYS A 55 12.37 -2.90 -3.86
CA LYS A 55 13.39 -3.77 -4.46
C LYS A 55 13.90 -3.21 -5.78
N ARG A 56 13.00 -2.59 -6.56
CA ARG A 56 13.32 -1.99 -7.86
C ARG A 56 12.33 -0.86 -8.17
N VAL A 57 12.81 0.22 -8.77
CA VAL A 57 12.01 1.37 -9.19
C VAL A 57 12.49 1.80 -10.57
N ASP A 58 11.72 1.51 -11.61
CA ASP A 58 12.06 1.90 -12.99
C ASP A 58 11.41 3.23 -13.38
N ARG A 59 10.23 3.51 -12.80
CA ARG A 59 9.48 4.76 -12.96
C ARG A 59 8.97 5.24 -11.60
N PRO A 60 8.57 6.52 -11.45
CA PRO A 60 7.95 7.01 -10.23
C PRO A 60 6.77 6.13 -9.77
N ILE A 61 6.78 5.73 -8.50
CA ILE A 61 5.66 5.04 -7.87
C ILE A 61 5.02 6.00 -6.88
N PHE A 62 3.73 6.25 -7.04
CA PHE A 62 2.97 6.99 -6.04
C PHE A 62 2.65 6.03 -4.89
N HIS A 63 3.23 6.28 -3.72
CA HIS A 63 2.97 5.54 -2.49
C HIS A 63 2.27 6.44 -1.49
N PHE A 64 1.20 5.94 -0.88
CA PHE A 64 0.53 6.62 0.22
C PHE A 64 0.08 5.60 1.26
N THR A 65 -0.06 6.08 2.50
CA THR A 65 -0.73 5.36 3.57
C THR A 65 -1.77 6.27 4.20
N THR A 66 -2.90 5.68 4.61
CA THR A 66 -3.90 6.34 5.45
C THR A 66 -4.29 5.44 6.60
N VAL A 67 -4.25 5.97 7.82
CA VAL A 67 -4.83 5.34 9.01
C VAL A 67 -6.12 6.04 9.41
N THR A 68 -7.03 5.31 10.05
CA THR A 68 -8.27 5.88 10.58
C THR A 68 -8.00 6.67 11.88
N GLY A 69 -7.77 7.97 11.77
CA GLY A 69 -7.57 8.85 12.94
C GLY A 69 -8.85 9.40 13.57
N GLY A 70 -9.96 9.45 12.82
CA GLY A 70 -11.24 9.99 13.27
C GLY A 70 -12.38 9.69 12.30
N LYS A 71 -13.59 9.50 12.84
CA LYS A 71 -14.78 9.23 12.03
C LYS A 71 -15.39 10.54 11.54
N TYR A 72 -15.39 10.78 10.23
CA TYR A 72 -16.28 11.80 9.67
C TYR A 72 -17.73 11.36 9.90
N VAL A 73 -18.48 12.17 10.63
CA VAL A 73 -19.92 11.96 10.84
C VAL A 73 -20.64 13.06 10.07
N GLN A 74 -21.23 12.69 8.94
CA GLN A 74 -22.19 13.57 8.26
C GLN A 74 -23.42 13.69 9.16
N LYS A 75 -23.61 14.84 9.79
CA LYS A 75 -24.86 15.16 10.48
C LYS A 75 -25.91 15.48 9.42
N VAL A 76 -26.93 14.65 9.32
CA VAL A 76 -28.15 14.93 8.54
C VAL A 76 -29.01 15.89 9.33
#